data_AF-A0A538TQ33-F1
#
_entry.id   AF-A0A538TQ33-F1
#
_cell.length_a   1.000
_cell.length_b   1.000
_cell.length_c   1.000
_cell.angle_alpha   90.00
_cell.angle_beta   90.00
_cell.angle_gamma   90.00
#
_symmetry.space_group_name_H-M   'P 1'
#
loop_
_entity.id
_entity.type
_entity.pdbx_description
1 polymer ?
#
loop_
_entity_poly.entity_id
_entity_poly.type
_entity_poly.pdbx_seq_one_letter_code
_entity_poly.pdbx_strand_id
1 'polypeptide(L)'
;MCERAGGVQSQQPARHLEAGLPDEVVALPEGSWGDGGGHRVWLNPETRWTWEPVHAAEARFESLARTAAFRPTDPLLDRLLTQAGREMLLLESSDWQFLITTFAARDYASLRVSEHAEAFERLAALAERRLVGGALGETDEHFLSACERRDDLFPDFAWRFYAGAATDPVALAG
;
A
#
# COMPACT_ATOMS: atom_id res chain seq x y z
N MET A 1 24.22 -14.32 25.68
CA MET A 1 24.24 -15.79 25.67
C MET A 1 22.80 -16.22 25.96
N CYS A 2 22.11 -16.92 25.05
CA CYS A 2 20.72 -17.33 25.28
C CYS A 2 20.76 -18.54 26.24
N GLU A 3 20.19 -18.40 27.44
CA GLU A 3 20.18 -19.48 28.43
C GLU A 3 19.33 -20.66 27.95
N ARG A 4 19.90 -21.87 28.06
CA ARG A 4 19.20 -23.12 27.76
C ARG A 4 18.37 -23.52 28.99
N ALA A 5 17.08 -23.25 28.97
CA ALA A 5 16.16 -23.86 29.92
C ALA A 5 15.81 -25.27 29.44
N GLY A 6 16.22 -26.30 30.18
CA GLY A 6 15.86 -27.70 29.88
C GLY A 6 16.37 -28.26 28.55
N GLY A 7 17.44 -27.69 27.98
CA GLY A 7 18.01 -28.15 26.70
C GLY A 7 17.35 -27.56 25.44
N VAL A 8 16.32 -26.74 25.58
CA VAL A 8 15.71 -26.01 24.46
C VAL A 8 16.38 -24.63 24.33
N GLN A 9 16.70 -24.24 23.10
CA GLN A 9 17.27 -22.95 22.78
C GLN A 9 16.30 -22.15 21.93
N SER A 10 15.81 -21.03 22.45
CA SER A 10 15.09 -20.04 21.63
C SER A 10 16.10 -19.35 20.71
N GLN A 11 15.76 -19.22 19.42
CA GLN A 11 16.63 -18.62 18.43
C GLN A 11 15.84 -17.71 17.49
N GLN A 12 16.48 -16.63 17.05
CA GLN A 12 15.95 -15.77 16.01
C GLN A 12 16.03 -16.48 14.65
N PRO A 13 15.01 -16.39 13.79
CA PRO A 13 15.01 -17.04 12.48
C PRO A 13 16.24 -16.69 11.62
N ALA A 14 16.64 -15.42 11.58
CA ALA A 14 17.82 -14.98 10.83
C ALA A 14 19.10 -15.71 11.26
N ARG A 15 19.33 -15.84 12.57
CA ARG A 15 20.48 -16.57 13.11
C ARG A 15 20.43 -18.07 12.84
N HIS A 16 19.23 -18.64 12.72
CA HIS A 16 19.08 -20.05 12.40
C HIS A 16 19.50 -20.31 10.95
N LEU A 17 19.09 -19.45 10.02
CA LEU A 17 19.46 -19.54 8.61
C LEU A 17 20.95 -19.27 8.36
N GLU A 18 21.59 -18.38 9.13
CA GLU A 18 23.05 -18.16 9.07
C GLU A 18 23.87 -19.39 9.48
N ALA A 19 23.31 -20.25 10.34
CA ALA A 19 23.99 -21.44 10.83
C ALA A 19 23.95 -22.62 9.83
N GLY A 20 23.09 -22.53 8.80
CA GLY A 20 22.94 -23.53 7.76
C GLY A 20 21.71 -23.23 6.89
N LEU A 21 21.86 -23.37 5.57
CA LEU A 21 20.75 -23.25 4.64
C LEU A 21 19.93 -24.56 4.63
N PRO A 22 18.61 -24.49 4.39
CA PRO A 22 17.80 -25.69 4.22
C PRO A 22 18.22 -26.49 2.98
N ASP A 23 18.18 -27.82 3.08
CA ASP A 23 18.56 -28.75 2.01
C ASP A 23 17.35 -29.22 1.15
N GLU A 24 16.13 -28.83 1.52
CA GLU A 24 14.89 -29.22 0.86
C GLU A 24 14.19 -28.02 0.22
N VAL A 25 13.62 -28.24 -0.95
CA VAL A 25 12.86 -27.25 -1.71
C VAL A 25 11.43 -27.76 -1.89
N VAL A 26 10.45 -26.90 -1.62
CA VAL A 26 9.02 -27.19 -1.74
C VAL A 26 8.34 -26.06 -2.50
N ALA A 27 7.41 -26.40 -3.39
CA ALA A 27 6.52 -25.44 -4.03
C ALA A 27 5.35 -25.14 -3.09
N LEU A 28 5.15 -23.87 -2.76
CA LEU A 28 4.04 -23.44 -1.90
C LEU A 28 2.78 -23.20 -2.75
N PRO A 29 1.64 -23.88 -2.48
CA PRO A 29 0.36 -23.49 -3.06
C PRO A 29 -0.11 -22.15 -2.48
N GLU A 30 -1.10 -21.53 -3.12
CA GLU A 30 -1.76 -20.36 -2.54
C GLU A 30 -2.38 -20.69 -1.18
N GLY A 31 -2.35 -19.72 -0.27
CA GLY A 31 -2.98 -19.89 1.03
C GLY A 31 -2.76 -18.70 1.95
N SER A 32 -3.40 -18.77 3.11
CA SER A 32 -3.20 -17.84 4.21
C SER A 32 -3.28 -18.58 5.53
N TRP A 33 -2.86 -17.92 6.61
CA TRP A 33 -3.13 -18.37 7.98
C TRP A 33 -4.53 -17.98 8.50
N GLY A 34 -5.39 -17.45 7.63
CA GLY A 34 -6.75 -17.05 7.96
C GLY A 34 -7.73 -18.24 7.99
N ASP A 35 -8.98 -17.93 8.30
CA ASP A 35 -10.05 -18.92 8.42
C ASP A 35 -10.21 -19.73 7.13
N GLY A 36 -10.05 -21.05 7.21
CA GLY A 36 -10.13 -21.98 6.07
C GLY A 36 -8.88 -22.05 5.18
N GLY A 37 -7.78 -21.39 5.55
CA GLY A 37 -6.48 -21.49 4.87
C GLY A 37 -6.40 -20.82 3.49
N GLY A 38 -7.50 -20.22 3.01
CA GLY A 38 -7.58 -19.51 1.72
C GLY A 38 -7.77 -18.01 1.91
N HIS A 39 -8.40 -17.35 0.92
CA HIS A 39 -8.54 -15.88 0.89
C HIS A 39 -9.90 -15.36 1.37
N ARG A 40 -10.80 -16.25 1.81
CA ARG A 40 -12.22 -15.93 2.09
C ARG A 40 -12.43 -14.82 3.13
N VAL A 41 -11.47 -14.61 4.03
CA VAL A 41 -11.55 -13.55 5.04
C VAL A 41 -11.45 -12.16 4.40
N TRP A 42 -10.73 -12.02 3.29
CA TRP A 42 -10.54 -10.74 2.61
C TRP A 42 -11.34 -10.64 1.31
N LEU A 43 -11.65 -11.76 0.67
CA LEU A 43 -12.41 -11.83 -0.58
C LEU A 43 -13.69 -12.67 -0.41
N ASN A 44 -14.80 -11.99 -0.18
CA ASN A 44 -16.13 -12.58 -0.04
C ASN A 44 -17.23 -11.58 -0.48
N PRO A 45 -18.52 -11.95 -0.49
CA PRO A 45 -19.59 -11.03 -0.92
C PRO A 45 -19.67 -9.71 -0.13
N GLU A 46 -19.25 -9.68 1.13
CA GLU A 46 -19.33 -8.50 1.99
C GLU A 46 -18.17 -7.52 1.78
N THR A 47 -17.03 -8.01 1.31
CA THR A 47 -15.82 -7.22 1.08
C THR A 47 -15.53 -6.98 -0.39
N ARG A 48 -16.21 -7.66 -1.32
CA ARG A 48 -15.96 -7.57 -2.77
C ARG A 48 -15.92 -6.11 -3.27
N TRP A 49 -16.79 -5.26 -2.74
CA TRP A 49 -16.91 -3.87 -3.14
C TRP A 49 -15.66 -3.03 -2.84
N THR A 50 -14.82 -3.44 -1.88
CA THR A 50 -13.60 -2.69 -1.54
C THR A 50 -12.50 -2.84 -2.58
N TRP A 51 -12.52 -3.92 -3.37
CA TRP A 51 -11.43 -4.25 -4.29
C TRP A 51 -11.47 -3.40 -5.57
N GLU A 52 -12.64 -2.92 -5.98
CA GLU A 52 -12.75 -2.01 -7.12
C GLU A 52 -12.01 -0.68 -6.90
N PRO A 53 -12.23 0.07 -5.81
CA PRO A 53 -11.47 1.29 -5.54
C PRO A 53 -9.98 1.03 -5.27
N VAL A 54 -9.61 -0.10 -4.66
CA VAL A 54 -8.19 -0.49 -4.48
C VAL A 54 -7.49 -0.62 -5.84
N HIS A 55 -8.00 -1.47 -6.73
CA HIS A 55 -7.37 -1.69 -8.04
C HIS A 55 -7.40 -0.43 -8.92
N ALA A 56 -8.46 0.37 -8.81
CA ALA A 56 -8.55 1.66 -9.52
C ALA A 56 -7.46 2.64 -9.04
N ALA A 57 -7.24 2.70 -7.72
CA ALA A 57 -6.23 3.55 -7.12
C ALA A 57 -4.81 3.12 -7.53
N GLU A 58 -4.50 1.82 -7.42
CA GLU A 58 -3.22 1.24 -7.86
C GLU A 58 -2.90 1.62 -9.31
N ALA A 59 -3.80 1.29 -10.24
CA ALA A 59 -3.60 1.52 -11.67
C ALA A 59 -3.45 3.01 -11.99
N ARG A 60 -4.25 3.87 -11.36
CA ARG A 60 -4.19 5.32 -11.56
C ARG A 60 -2.91 5.90 -10.99
N PHE A 61 -2.49 5.48 -9.80
CA PHE A 61 -1.30 5.98 -9.14
C PHE A 61 -0.03 5.63 -9.93
N GLU A 62 0.09 4.40 -10.41
CA GLU A 62 1.19 4.02 -11.27
C GLU A 62 1.24 4.85 -12.56
N SER A 63 0.09 5.08 -13.19
CA SER A 63 -0.01 5.91 -14.40
C SER A 63 0.45 7.35 -14.15
N LEU A 64 0.03 7.91 -13.01
CA LEU A 64 0.43 9.24 -12.59
C LEU A 64 1.92 9.32 -12.28
N ALA A 65 2.44 8.37 -11.53
CA ALA A 65 3.85 8.29 -11.20
C ALA A 65 4.71 8.18 -12.47
N ARG A 66 4.34 7.29 -13.41
CA ARG A 66 5.00 7.19 -14.73
C ARG A 66 5.01 8.52 -15.47
N THR A 67 3.87 9.19 -15.54
CA THR A 67 3.75 10.46 -16.27
C THR A 67 4.57 11.58 -15.61
N ALA A 68 4.54 11.64 -14.28
CA ALA A 68 5.25 12.66 -13.50
C ALA A 68 6.76 12.47 -13.49
N ALA A 69 7.26 11.23 -13.57
CA ALA A 69 8.69 10.94 -13.53
C ALA A 69 9.49 11.57 -14.69
N PHE A 70 8.85 11.83 -15.83
CA PHE A 70 9.48 12.49 -16.99
C PHE A 70 9.39 14.02 -16.96
N ARG A 71 8.86 14.61 -15.89
CA ARG A 71 8.69 16.07 -15.75
C ARG A 71 9.80 16.67 -14.88
N PRO A 72 10.09 17.98 -15.06
CA PRO A 72 10.94 18.70 -14.12
C PRO A 72 10.39 18.63 -12.70
N THR A 73 11.29 18.74 -11.72
CA THR A 73 10.92 18.76 -10.31
C THR A 73 9.91 19.86 -10.02
N ASP A 74 8.81 19.49 -9.37
CA ASP A 74 7.74 20.39 -8.98
C ASP A 74 7.34 20.07 -7.53
N PRO A 75 7.70 20.93 -6.56
CA PRO A 75 7.46 20.66 -5.15
C PRO A 75 5.98 20.41 -4.82
N LEU A 76 5.05 21.05 -5.53
CA LEU A 76 3.63 20.86 -5.28
C LEU A 76 3.13 19.53 -5.82
N LEU A 77 3.60 19.13 -7.00
CA LEU A 77 3.31 17.82 -7.56
C LEU A 77 3.90 16.70 -6.69
N ASP A 78 5.13 16.90 -6.18
CA ASP A 78 5.77 15.97 -5.26
C ASP A 78 4.93 15.78 -3.98
N ARG A 79 4.41 16.87 -3.39
CA ARG A 79 3.49 16.78 -2.22
C ARG A 79 2.21 16.02 -2.55
N LEU A 80 1.56 16.35 -3.67
CA LEU A 80 0.31 15.72 -4.09
C LEU A 80 0.48 14.21 -4.32
N LEU A 81 1.53 13.80 -5.04
CA LEU A 81 1.80 12.38 -5.32
C LEU A 81 2.24 11.63 -4.07
N THR A 82 2.99 12.28 -3.17
CA THR A 82 3.37 11.68 -1.89
C THR A 82 2.13 11.39 -1.05
N GLN A 83 1.24 12.39 -0.89
CA GLN A 83 0.04 12.20 -0.09
C GLN A 83 -0.95 11.24 -0.76
N ALA A 84 -1.12 11.31 -2.09
CA ALA A 84 -1.98 10.36 -2.82
C ALA A 84 -1.48 8.91 -2.62
N GLY A 85 -0.17 8.67 -2.69
CA GLY A 85 0.39 7.35 -2.44
C GLY A 85 0.17 6.85 -1.01
N ARG A 86 0.19 7.75 -0.01
CA ARG A 86 -0.17 7.39 1.37
C ARG A 86 -1.65 7.00 1.51
N GLU A 87 -2.56 7.75 0.89
CA GLU A 87 -3.99 7.40 0.89
C GLU A 87 -4.23 6.05 0.21
N MET A 88 -3.51 5.75 -0.88
CA MET A 88 -3.56 4.45 -1.55
C MET A 88 -3.06 3.32 -0.64
N LEU A 89 -1.90 3.48 0.00
CA LEU A 89 -1.37 2.48 0.95
C LEU A 89 -2.33 2.25 2.13
N LEU A 90 -2.97 3.31 2.62
CA LEU A 90 -3.97 3.21 3.68
C LEU A 90 -5.23 2.49 3.19
N LEU A 91 -5.67 2.74 1.95
CA LEU A 91 -6.79 2.04 1.31
C LEU A 91 -6.50 0.54 1.13
N GLU A 92 -5.25 0.16 0.83
CA GLU A 92 -4.78 -1.22 0.63
C GLU A 92 -4.68 -2.05 1.92
N SER A 93 -4.89 -1.45 3.09
CA SER A 93 -4.79 -2.19 4.36
C SER A 93 -5.78 -3.36 4.42
N SER A 94 -5.23 -4.57 4.58
CA SER A 94 -6.03 -5.80 4.72
C SER A 94 -6.91 -5.84 5.98
N ASP A 95 -6.63 -4.96 6.95
CA ASP A 95 -7.45 -4.81 8.16
C ASP A 95 -8.89 -4.42 7.82
N TRP A 96 -9.13 -3.69 6.73
CA TRP A 96 -10.48 -3.25 6.38
C TRP A 96 -11.38 -4.42 6.05
N GLN A 97 -10.95 -5.31 5.15
CA GLN A 97 -11.74 -6.49 4.78
C GLN A 97 -11.83 -7.47 5.95
N PHE A 98 -10.78 -7.57 6.78
CA PHE A 98 -10.79 -8.37 7.99
C PHE A 98 -11.85 -7.89 9.00
N LEU A 99 -11.88 -6.59 9.30
CA LEU A 99 -12.83 -5.98 10.26
C LEU A 99 -14.29 -6.02 9.76
N ILE A 100 -14.49 -5.91 8.44
CA ILE A 100 -15.80 -6.12 7.81
C ILE A 100 -16.25 -7.57 8.01
N THR A 101 -15.40 -8.54 7.63
CA THR A 101 -15.75 -9.97 7.64
C THR A 101 -15.94 -10.54 9.04
N THR A 102 -15.14 -10.09 10.01
CA THR A 102 -15.24 -10.53 11.42
C THR A 102 -16.31 -9.79 12.21
N PHE A 103 -16.97 -8.80 11.61
CA PHE A 103 -17.95 -7.92 12.26
C PHE A 103 -17.42 -7.18 13.51
N ALA A 104 -16.09 -7.10 13.69
CA ALA A 104 -15.50 -6.44 14.85
C ALA A 104 -15.70 -4.91 14.81
N ALA A 105 -15.62 -4.30 13.63
CA ALA A 105 -15.78 -2.86 13.43
C ALA A 105 -16.20 -2.52 11.99
N ARG A 106 -17.23 -3.21 11.47
CA ARG A 106 -17.64 -3.14 10.05
C ARG A 106 -17.92 -1.72 9.55
N ASP A 107 -18.70 -0.93 10.29
CA ASP A 107 -19.09 0.42 9.85
C ASP A 107 -17.87 1.34 9.80
N TYR A 108 -16.97 1.21 10.78
CA TYR A 108 -15.72 1.95 10.80
C TYR A 108 -14.81 1.57 9.63
N ALA A 109 -14.60 0.27 9.38
CA ALA A 109 -13.78 -0.17 8.26
C ALA A 109 -14.37 0.25 6.90
N SER A 110 -15.70 0.17 6.75
CA SER A 110 -16.39 0.62 5.53
C SER A 110 -16.21 2.13 5.32
N LEU A 111 -16.33 2.93 6.39
CA LEU A 111 -16.06 4.37 6.33
C LEU A 111 -14.62 4.66 5.92
N ARG A 112 -13.63 3.97 6.51
CA ARG A 112 -12.21 4.17 6.22
C ARG A 112 -11.85 3.85 4.76
N VAL A 113 -12.40 2.78 4.20
CA VAL A 113 -12.23 2.46 2.76
C VAL A 113 -12.74 3.62 1.91
N SER A 114 -13.95 4.12 2.17
CA SER A 114 -14.52 5.23 1.41
C SER A 114 -13.71 6.53 1.57
N GLU A 115 -13.30 6.88 2.79
CA GLU A 115 -12.55 8.10 3.07
C GLU A 115 -11.18 8.12 2.38
N HIS A 116 -10.44 7.00 2.41
CA HIS A 116 -9.15 6.91 1.73
C HIS A 116 -9.29 6.85 0.20
N ALA A 117 -10.30 6.16 -0.31
CA ALA A 117 -10.59 6.15 -1.75
C ALA A 117 -10.96 7.55 -2.26
N GLU A 118 -11.84 8.28 -1.58
CA GLU A 118 -12.21 9.65 -1.94
C GLU A 118 -11.03 10.62 -1.82
N ALA A 119 -10.22 10.48 -0.77
CA ALA A 119 -9.04 11.31 -0.59
C ALA A 119 -8.01 11.07 -1.69
N PHE A 120 -7.71 9.81 -1.99
CA PHE A 120 -6.86 9.40 -3.11
C PHE A 120 -7.35 10.02 -4.43
N GLU A 121 -8.63 9.81 -4.77
CA GLU A 121 -9.22 10.27 -6.02
C GLU A 121 -9.10 11.78 -6.19
N ARG A 122 -9.36 12.54 -5.12
CA ARG A 122 -9.23 14.00 -5.13
C ARG A 122 -7.78 14.44 -5.29
N LEU A 123 -6.83 13.83 -4.57
CA LEU A 123 -5.41 14.16 -4.68
C LEU A 123 -4.85 13.80 -6.07
N ALA A 124 -5.25 12.65 -6.62
CA ALA A 124 -4.89 12.21 -7.96
C ALA A 124 -5.39 13.20 -9.03
N ALA A 125 -6.64 13.65 -8.93
CA ALA A 125 -7.19 14.67 -9.83
C ALA A 125 -6.45 16.02 -9.73
N LEU A 126 -6.05 16.42 -8.51
CA LEU A 126 -5.23 17.62 -8.32
C LEU A 126 -3.83 17.47 -8.93
N ALA A 127 -3.21 16.29 -8.81
CA ALA A 127 -1.93 15.97 -9.43
C ALA A 127 -2.02 16.00 -10.96
N GLU A 128 -3.07 15.43 -11.56
CA GLU A 128 -3.35 15.49 -13.01
C GLU A 128 -3.49 16.93 -13.49
N ARG A 129 -4.27 17.75 -12.76
CA ARG A 129 -4.42 19.17 -13.07
C ARG A 129 -3.08 19.90 -12.98
N ARG A 130 -2.25 19.56 -12.00
CA ARG A 130 -0.92 20.16 -11.84
C ARG A 130 0.02 19.76 -12.98
N LEU A 131 -0.02 18.51 -13.43
CA LEU A 131 0.79 17.99 -14.55
C LEU A 131 0.57 18.77 -15.87
N VAL A 132 -0.64 19.30 -16.08
CA VAL A 132 -0.97 20.14 -17.25
C VAL A 132 -0.81 21.65 -16.99
N GLY A 133 -0.15 22.03 -15.89
CA GLY A 133 0.18 23.42 -15.56
C GLY A 133 -0.86 24.17 -14.72
N GLY A 134 -1.88 23.48 -14.21
CA GLY A 134 -2.88 24.08 -13.33
C GLY A 134 -2.31 24.51 -11.97
N ALA A 135 -2.98 25.49 -11.35
CA ALA A 135 -2.72 25.93 -9.99
C ALA A 135 -3.69 25.25 -9.00
N LEU A 136 -3.36 25.29 -7.70
CA LEU A 136 -4.29 24.94 -6.64
C LEU A 136 -5.03 26.20 -6.16
N GLY A 137 -6.33 26.05 -5.91
CA GLY A 137 -7.10 27.05 -5.18
C GLY A 137 -6.91 26.89 -3.66
N GLU A 138 -7.37 27.88 -2.90
CA GLU A 138 -7.29 27.87 -1.43
C GLU A 138 -7.92 26.61 -0.81
N THR A 139 -9.08 26.20 -1.31
CA THR A 139 -9.77 24.98 -0.85
C THR A 139 -8.99 23.69 -1.13
N ASP A 140 -8.17 23.67 -2.19
CA ASP A 140 -7.35 22.51 -2.54
C ASP A 140 -6.10 22.42 -1.67
N GLU A 141 -5.45 23.56 -1.40
CA GLU A 141 -4.33 23.62 -0.45
C GLU A 141 -4.78 23.26 0.97
N HIS A 142 -5.94 23.74 1.40
CA HIS A 142 -6.50 23.39 2.70
C HIS A 142 -6.79 21.90 2.80
N PHE A 143 -7.34 21.30 1.73
CA PHE A 143 -7.60 19.87 1.67
C PHE A 143 -6.31 19.04 1.71
N LEU A 144 -5.33 19.34 0.86
CA LEU A 144 -4.02 18.67 0.86
C LEU A 144 -3.39 18.74 2.26
N SER A 145 -3.37 19.94 2.86
CA SER A 145 -2.80 20.13 4.20
C SER A 145 -3.59 19.38 5.28
N ALA A 146 -4.89 19.20 5.12
CA ALA A 146 -5.70 18.43 6.06
C ALA A 146 -5.37 16.92 5.96
N CYS A 147 -5.23 16.38 4.75
CA CYS A 147 -4.77 15.01 4.53
C CYS A 147 -3.36 14.80 5.09
N GLU A 148 -2.41 15.68 4.76
CA GLU A 148 -1.02 15.61 5.25
C GLU A 148 -0.92 15.64 6.80
N ARG A 149 -1.84 16.31 7.49
CA ARG A 149 -1.89 16.31 8.96
C ARG A 149 -2.57 15.07 9.55
N ARG A 150 -3.55 14.50 8.84
CA ARG A 150 -4.34 13.36 9.30
C ARG A 150 -3.58 12.05 9.08
N ASP A 151 -2.96 11.92 7.91
CA ASP A 151 -2.34 10.71 7.39
C ASP A 151 -0.86 10.98 7.07
N ASP A 152 -0.07 11.19 8.13
CA ASP A 152 1.34 11.61 8.08
C ASP A 152 2.35 10.44 8.11
N LEU A 153 1.86 9.20 7.96
CA LEU A 153 2.68 7.98 7.94
C LEU A 153 3.67 8.00 6.77
N PHE A 154 4.80 7.31 6.95
CA PHE A 154 5.84 7.17 5.93
C PHE A 154 6.38 8.55 5.46
N PRO A 155 7.11 9.27 6.32
CA PRO A 155 7.69 10.58 5.96
C PRO A 155 8.61 10.48 4.73
N ASP A 156 9.25 9.32 4.55
CA ASP A 156 10.17 9.04 3.45
C ASP A 156 9.50 8.33 2.26
N PHE A 157 8.17 8.38 2.15
CA PHE A 157 7.45 7.76 1.04
C PHE A 157 7.92 8.34 -0.30
N ALA A 158 8.47 7.48 -1.14
CA ALA A 158 9.04 7.85 -2.43
C ALA A 158 8.15 7.36 -3.57
N TRP A 159 7.19 8.21 -3.99
CA TRP A 159 6.24 7.90 -5.05
C TRP A 159 6.91 7.48 -6.38
N ARG A 160 8.16 7.90 -6.63
CA ARG A 160 8.91 7.59 -7.84
C ARG A 160 9.14 6.10 -8.07
N PHE A 161 9.11 5.25 -7.03
CA PHE A 161 9.20 3.80 -7.21
C PHE A 161 8.02 3.22 -8.02
N TYR A 162 6.86 3.88 -7.96
CA TYR A 162 5.66 3.49 -8.70
C TYR A 162 5.68 3.92 -10.17
N ALA A 163 6.67 4.74 -10.59
CA ALA A 163 6.90 5.02 -12.00
C ALA A 163 7.50 3.81 -12.75
N GLY A 164 7.82 2.73 -12.02
CA GLY A 164 8.60 1.60 -12.48
C GLY A 164 10.10 1.92 -12.50
N ALA A 165 10.93 0.93 -12.20
CA ALA A 165 12.23 0.88 -12.86
C ALA A 165 11.95 0.81 -14.37
N ALA A 166 12.80 1.38 -15.22
CA ALA A 166 12.97 0.77 -16.53
C ALA A 166 13.20 -0.72 -16.23
N THR A 167 12.24 -1.57 -16.56
CA THR A 167 12.27 -2.98 -16.19
C THR A 167 13.53 -3.55 -16.82
N ASP A 168 14.54 -3.81 -16.00
CA ASP A 168 15.75 -4.48 -16.46
C ASP A 168 15.32 -5.91 -16.82
N PRO A 169 15.39 -6.34 -18.10
CA PRO A 169 14.84 -7.64 -18.53
C PRO A 169 15.60 -8.86 -17.97
N VAL A 170 16.58 -8.65 -17.10
CA VAL A 170 17.55 -9.66 -16.64
C VAL A 170 17.12 -10.38 -15.35
N ALA A 171 16.08 -9.92 -14.64
CA ALA A 171 15.67 -10.53 -13.37
C ALA A 171 14.74 -11.75 -13.47
N LEU A 172 14.38 -12.22 -14.68
CA LEU A 172 13.54 -13.41 -14.89
C LEU A 172 14.28 -14.62 -15.51
N ALA A 173 15.61 -14.59 -15.54
CA ALA A 173 16.42 -15.75 -15.91
C ALA A 173 17.55 -15.93 -14.88
N GLY A 174 17.22 -16.65 -13.80
CA GLY A 174 18.16 -17.12 -12.78
C GLY A 174 17.61 -18.39 -12.14
#